data_AF-F6I7Q7-F1
#
_entry.id   AF-F6I7Q7-F1
#
_cell.length_a   1.000
_cell.length_b   1.000
_cell.length_c   1.000
_cell.angle_alpha   90.00
_cell.angle_beta   90.00
_cell.angle_gamma   90.00
#
_symmetry.space_group_name_H-M   'P 1'
#
loop_
_entity.id
_entity.type
_entity.pdbx_description
1 polymer ?
#
loop_
_entity_poly.entity_id
_entity_poly.type
_entity_poly.pdbx_seq_one_letter_code
_entity_poly.pdbx_strand_id
1 'polypeptide(L)'
;MTTIEEMAGIDVLCSDKARTLTLNKSTIDKNLVKVFIKGMEKEYVILLAAGASRIENQDSIDAVIVRMIADLKEAQAGIKEDHFSTFNLVDKAGYCHCMVVLQ
;
A
#
# COMPACT_ATOMS: atom_id res chain seq x y z
N MET A 1 -18.37 -25.14 -25.07
CA MET A 1 -19.02 -24.46 -26.20
C MET A 1 -19.88 -23.30 -25.74
N THR A 2 -20.50 -23.39 -24.55
CA THR A 2 -21.40 -22.38 -23.96
C THR A 2 -20.78 -21.01 -23.66
N THR A 3 -19.54 -20.92 -23.18
CA THR A 3 -18.93 -19.62 -22.81
C THR A 3 -18.65 -18.70 -24.00
N ILE A 4 -18.45 -19.25 -25.21
CA ILE A 4 -18.21 -18.48 -26.43
C ILE A 4 -19.52 -17.86 -26.94
N GLU A 5 -20.62 -18.61 -26.88
CA GLU A 5 -21.95 -18.14 -27.25
C GLU A 5 -22.46 -17.09 -26.25
N GLU A 6 -22.21 -17.29 -24.96
CA GLU A 6 -22.52 -16.31 -23.92
C GLU A 6 -21.76 -15.00 -24.13
N MET A 7 -20.45 -15.06 -24.46
CA MET A 7 -19.66 -13.86 -24.77
C MET A 7 -20.13 -13.15 -26.05
N ALA A 8 -20.63 -13.89 -27.05
CA ALA A 8 -21.12 -13.30 -28.31
C ALA A 8 -22.45 -12.55 -28.15
N GLY A 9 -23.20 -12.81 -27.06
CA GLY A 9 -24.48 -12.16 -26.75
C GLY A 9 -24.41 -11.08 -25.66
N ILE A 10 -23.23 -10.62 -25.24
CA ILE A 10 -23.09 -9.60 -24.19
C ILE A 10 -23.32 -8.20 -24.75
N ASP A 11 -24.36 -7.52 -24.27
CA ASP A 11 -24.61 -6.09 -24.55
C ASP A 11 -23.96 -5.14 -23.53
N VAL A 12 -23.74 -5.60 -22.30
CA VAL A 12 -23.17 -4.80 -21.20
C VAL A 12 -22.10 -5.58 -20.45
N LEU A 13 -20.89 -5.01 -20.39
CA LEU A 13 -19.78 -5.56 -19.62
C LEU A 13 -19.49 -4.70 -18.39
N CYS A 14 -19.65 -5.29 -17.21
CA CYS A 14 -19.23 -4.68 -15.95
C CYS A 14 -17.79 -5.11 -15.63
N SER A 15 -16.82 -4.29 -16.01
CA SER A 15 -15.42 -4.52 -15.65
C SER A 15 -15.08 -3.80 -14.35
N ASP A 16 -14.35 -4.50 -13.46
CA ASP A 16 -13.72 -3.83 -12.34
C ASP A 16 -12.60 -2.89 -12.83
N LYS A 17 -12.36 -1.80 -12.13
CA LYS A 17 -11.29 -0.86 -12.49
C LYS A 17 -9.92 -1.42 -12.08
N ALA A 18 -9.84 -1.93 -10.85
CA ALA A 18 -8.58 -2.42 -10.29
C ALA A 18 -8.24 -3.76 -10.95
N ARG A 19 -6.98 -3.95 -11.33
CA ARG A 19 -6.46 -5.19 -11.93
C ARG A 19 -7.09 -5.63 -13.27
N THR A 20 -8.12 -4.95 -13.79
CA THR A 20 -8.66 -5.18 -15.15
C THR A 20 -8.40 -3.98 -16.07
N LEU A 21 -8.93 -2.79 -15.73
CA LEU A 21 -8.73 -1.59 -16.58
C LEU A 21 -7.38 -0.89 -16.31
N THR A 22 -6.84 -1.07 -15.11
CA THR A 22 -5.59 -0.43 -14.66
C THR A 22 -4.48 -1.45 -14.46
N LEU A 23 -3.23 -1.03 -14.66
CA LEU A 23 -2.03 -1.86 -14.47
C LEU A 23 -1.75 -2.23 -13.01
N ASN A 24 -2.54 -1.72 -12.05
CA ASN A 24 -2.30 -1.86 -10.62
C ASN A 24 -0.88 -1.44 -10.18
N LYS A 25 -0.31 -0.43 -10.87
CA LYS A 25 1.01 0.16 -10.61
C LYS A 25 0.85 1.62 -10.18
N SER A 26 0.29 1.83 -9.00
CA SER A 26 0.08 3.16 -8.45
C SER A 26 1.41 3.88 -8.19
N THR A 27 1.42 5.19 -8.35
CA THR A 27 2.53 6.09 -8.01
C THR A 27 2.02 7.19 -7.10
N ILE A 28 2.88 7.71 -6.22
CA ILE A 28 2.55 8.83 -5.34
C ILE A 28 3.49 9.98 -5.67
N ASP A 29 2.93 11.18 -5.87
CA ASP A 29 3.70 12.41 -6.00
C ASP A 29 3.96 13.00 -4.60
N LYS A 30 5.24 13.04 -4.21
CA LYS A 30 5.69 13.57 -2.91
C LYS A 30 5.28 15.04 -2.69
N ASN A 31 5.12 15.82 -3.77
CA ASN A 31 4.72 17.21 -3.67
C ASN A 31 3.27 17.36 -3.18
N LEU A 32 2.42 16.38 -3.50
CA LEU A 32 1.01 16.36 -3.11
C LEU A 32 0.78 15.85 -1.68
N VAL A 33 1.81 15.27 -1.04
CA VAL A 33 1.71 14.81 0.36
C VAL A 33 1.57 16.02 1.28
N LYS A 34 0.52 16.00 2.11
CA LYS A 34 0.22 17.00 3.12
C LYS A 34 0.22 16.35 4.50
N VAL A 35 0.92 16.97 5.45
CA VAL A 35 0.97 16.55 6.85
C VAL A 35 0.15 17.53 7.67
N PHE A 36 -0.79 17.00 8.46
CA PHE A 36 -1.70 17.81 9.29
C PHE A 36 -1.23 17.94 10.74
N ILE A 37 -0.29 17.09 11.16
CA ILE A 37 0.26 17.11 12.52
C ILE A 37 1.37 18.17 12.58
N LYS A 38 1.27 19.09 13.56
CA LYS A 38 2.29 20.12 13.76
C LYS A 38 3.62 19.50 14.18
N GLY A 39 4.72 19.98 13.61
CA GLY A 39 6.08 19.53 13.93
C GLY A 39 6.49 18.20 13.28
N MET A 40 5.67 17.64 12.39
CA MET A 40 5.98 16.42 11.65
C MET A 40 6.37 16.76 10.22
N GLU A 41 7.50 16.22 9.76
CA GLU A 41 7.96 16.36 8.38
C GLU A 41 7.32 15.30 7.46
N LYS A 42 7.23 15.61 6.16
CA LYS A 42 6.62 14.70 5.17
C LYS A 42 7.39 13.40 5.06
N GLU A 43 8.71 13.51 5.06
CA GLU A 43 9.67 12.41 4.99
C GLU A 43 9.48 11.44 6.14
N TYR A 44 9.28 11.96 7.35
CA TYR A 44 9.03 11.14 8.53
C TYR A 44 7.70 10.38 8.46
N VAL A 45 6.63 11.02 7.96
CA VAL A 45 5.34 10.34 7.75
C VAL A 45 5.45 9.23 6.70
N ILE A 46 6.19 9.46 5.62
CA ILE A 46 6.44 8.46 4.58
C ILE A 46 7.26 7.29 5.15
N LEU A 47 8.25 7.57 6.01
CA LEU A 47 9.06 6.55 6.68
C LEU A 47 8.20 5.64 7.56
N LEU A 48 7.32 6.23 8.38
CA LEU A 48 6.38 5.48 9.22
C LEU A 48 5.42 4.62 8.39
N ALA A 49 4.91 5.17 7.28
CA ALA A 49 4.05 4.41 6.37
C ALA A 49 4.79 3.22 5.76
N ALA A 50 6.04 3.41 5.34
CA ALA A 50 6.86 2.32 4.80
C ALA A 50 7.16 1.24 5.84
N GLY A 51 7.38 1.60 7.11
CA GLY A 51 7.53 0.64 8.20
C GLY A 51 6.26 -0.18 8.49
N ALA A 52 5.08 0.35 8.14
CA ALA A 52 3.80 -0.34 8.26
C ALA A 52 3.37 -1.09 7.00
N SER A 53 4.18 -1.09 5.93
CA SER A 53 3.87 -1.72 4.64
C SER A 53 4.85 -2.87 4.33
N ARG A 54 4.38 -3.87 3.57
CA ARG A 54 5.22 -5.02 3.13
C ARG A 54 5.11 -5.25 1.64
N ILE A 55 6.26 -5.47 0.98
CA ILE A 55 6.27 -5.80 -0.46
C ILE A 55 5.68 -7.21 -0.68
N GLU A 56 5.85 -8.11 0.28
CA GLU A 56 5.40 -9.50 0.23
C GLU A 56 3.87 -9.64 0.21
N ASN A 57 3.13 -8.62 0.67
CA ASN A 57 1.66 -8.61 0.63
C ASN A 57 1.07 -8.57 -0.78
N GLN A 58 1.91 -8.32 -1.81
CA GLN A 58 1.47 -8.15 -3.21
C GLN A 58 0.39 -7.07 -3.40
N ASP A 59 0.19 -6.19 -2.42
CA ASP A 59 -0.67 -5.03 -2.53
C ASP A 59 0.09 -3.92 -3.27
N SER A 60 -0.53 -3.41 -4.32
CA SER A 60 -0.01 -2.27 -5.09
C SER A 60 0.18 -1.00 -4.25
N ILE A 61 -0.58 -0.85 -3.17
CA ILE A 61 -0.51 0.28 -2.25
C ILE A 61 0.74 0.14 -1.37
N ASP A 62 0.94 -1.01 -0.74
CA ASP A 62 2.15 -1.27 0.06
C ASP A 62 3.41 -1.13 -0.80
N ALA A 63 3.37 -1.67 -2.02
CA ALA A 63 4.49 -1.58 -2.95
C ALA A 63 4.85 -0.12 -3.34
N VAL A 64 3.86 0.76 -3.51
CA VAL A 64 4.16 2.17 -3.84
C VAL A 64 4.69 2.95 -2.63
N ILE A 65 4.19 2.65 -1.43
CA ILE A 65 4.66 3.28 -0.19
C ILE A 65 6.12 2.89 0.06
N VAL A 66 6.47 1.61 -0.05
CA VAL A 66 7.87 1.17 0.12
C VAL A 66 8.79 1.72 -0.97
N ARG A 67 8.30 1.94 -2.19
CA ARG A 67 9.07 2.60 -3.26
C ARG A 67 9.29 4.11 -3.06
N MET A 68 8.59 4.73 -2.12
CA MET A 68 8.75 6.16 -1.85
C MET A 68 10.01 6.48 -1.05
N ILE A 69 10.56 5.50 -0.33
CA ILE A 69 11.82 5.61 0.41
C ILE A 69 12.99 5.07 -0.42
N ALA A 70 14.19 5.60 -0.16
CA ALA A 70 15.40 5.19 -0.90
C ALA A 70 15.99 3.87 -0.37
N ASP A 71 15.98 3.68 0.95
CA ASP A 71 16.46 2.46 1.60
C ASP A 71 15.41 1.92 2.57
N LEU A 72 14.98 0.69 2.35
CA LEU A 72 14.06 -0.02 3.25
C LEU A 72 14.64 -0.21 4.65
N LYS A 73 15.97 -0.26 4.78
CA LYS A 73 16.64 -0.39 6.07
C LYS A 73 16.43 0.83 6.96
N GLU A 74 16.29 2.03 6.39
CA GLU A 74 15.99 3.24 7.17
C GLU A 74 14.62 3.15 7.84
N ALA A 75 13.63 2.58 7.15
CA ALA A 75 12.30 2.38 7.72
C ALA A 75 12.26 1.30 8.81
N GLN A 76 13.26 0.42 8.85
CA GLN A 76 13.38 -0.67 9.83
C GLN A 76 14.45 -0.38 10.90
N ALA A 77 15.23 0.69 10.74
CA ALA A 77 16.32 1.05 11.66
C ALA A 77 15.75 1.44 13.01
N GLY A 78 16.19 0.76 14.08
CA GLY A 78 15.71 1.01 15.43
C GLY A 78 14.26 0.60 15.68
N ILE A 79 13.63 -0.15 14.77
CA ILE A 79 12.27 -0.67 14.95
C ILE A 79 12.34 -2.19 15.01
N LYS A 80 11.88 -2.77 16.12
CA LYS A 80 11.62 -4.20 16.22
C LYS A 80 10.14 -4.43 16.01
N GLU A 81 9.80 -5.08 14.91
CA GLU A 81 8.43 -5.53 14.67
C GLU A 81 8.03 -6.58 15.71
N ASP A 82 6.86 -6.37 16.33
CA ASP A 82 6.26 -7.29 17.29
C ASP A 82 5.11 -8.07 16.66
N HIS A 83 4.22 -7.35 15.95
CA HIS A 83 3.10 -7.97 15.25
C HIS A 83 2.77 -7.19 13.99
N PHE A 84 2.47 -7.91 12.91
CA PHE A 84 2.01 -7.32 11.65
C PHE A 84 0.64 -7.88 11.28
N SER A 85 -0.30 -6.97 11.04
CA SER A 85 -1.64 -7.30 10.56
C SER A 85 -1.82 -6.79 9.13
N THR A 86 -2.25 -7.69 8.25
CA THR A 86 -2.54 -7.36 6.85
C THR A 86 -3.83 -6.54 6.74
N PHE A 87 -4.06 -5.97 5.55
CA PHE A 87 -5.26 -5.17 5.29
C PHE A 87 -6.55 -5.97 5.50
N ASN A 88 -7.44 -5.45 6.34
CA ASN A 88 -8.78 -5.99 6.56
C ASN A 88 -9.84 -5.16 5.80
N LEU A 89 -10.73 -5.82 5.05
CA LEU A 89 -11.80 -5.17 4.28
C LEU A 89 -12.85 -4.45 5.15
N VAL A 90 -13.07 -4.91 6.38
CA VAL A 90 -14.02 -4.33 7.33
C VAL A 90 -13.44 -3.05 7.93
N ASP A 91 -12.22 -3.16 8.47
CA ASP A 91 -11.54 -2.05 9.15
C ASP A 91 -10.95 -1.04 8.16
N LYS A 92 -10.77 -1.47 6.90
CA LYS A 92 -10.10 -0.74 5.82
C LYS A 92 -8.71 -0.25 6.22
N ALA A 93 -8.03 -1.06 7.03
CA ALA A 93 -6.72 -0.76 7.59
C ALA A 93 -5.88 -2.03 7.72
N GLY A 94 -4.57 -1.85 7.62
CA GLY A 94 -3.54 -2.77 8.12
C GLY A 94 -2.68 -2.00 9.11
N TYR A 95 -1.98 -2.71 10.00
CA TYR A 95 -1.16 -2.08 11.03
C TYR A 95 0.09 -2.90 11.36
N CYS A 96 1.22 -2.21 11.57
CA CYS A 96 2.36 -2.76 12.30
C CYS A 96 2.25 -2.36 13.77
N HIS A 97 2.30 -3.34 14.66
CA HIS A 97 2.73 -3.12 16.03
C HIS A 97 4.26 -3.29 16.10
N CYS A 98 4.93 -2.20 16.43
CA CYS A 98 6.35 -2.01 16.27
C CYS A 98 6.90 -1.43 17.58
N MET A 99 7.91 -2.07 18.18
CA MET A 99 8.60 -1.58 19.37
C MET A 99 9.82 -0.76 18.95
N VAL A 100 9.85 0.52 19.33
CA VAL A 100 11.02 1.38 19.08
C VAL A 100 12.15 0.95 20.01
N VAL A 101 13.23 0.44 19.42
CA VAL A 101 14.45 0.10 20.13
C VAL A 101 15.32 1.36 20.15
N LEU A 102 15.22 2.13 21.23
CA LEU A 102 16.17 3.21 21.51
C LEU A 102 17.54 2.55 21.77
N GLN A 103 18.46 2.68 20.82
CA GLN A 103 19.89 2.44 21.05
C GLN A 103 20.53 3.67 21.68
#